data_AF-A0A6J8BY60-F1
#
_entry.id   AF-A0A6J8BY60-F1
#
_cell.length_a   1.000
_cell.length_b   1.000
_cell.length_c   1.000
_cell.angle_alpha   90.00
_cell.angle_beta   90.00
_cell.angle_gamma   90.00
#
_symmetry.space_group_name_H-M   'P 1'
#
loop_
_entity.id
_entity.type
_entity.pdbx_description
1 polymer ?
#
loop_
_entity_poly.entity_id
_entity_poly.type
_entity_poly.pdbx_seq_one_letter_code
_entity_poly.pdbx_strand_id
1 'polypeptide(L)'
;MKQNNTRNLQEIKTTKPGHDINNNNEHFQDQIRKENSLLKQNLRILENENEEMKEIIEELMKNKEISTYENGKYNDTVREVYAVLLSANVGVKNVEYIVCTVLNKLAGVKVGRLPKKTFSEVMLIEAKALAQIQSVDAILTSNDLCTIHTDGTKRKGREYGVCK
;
A
#
# COMPACT_ATOMS: atom_id res chain seq x y z
N MET A 1 92.54 -74.38 14.60
CA MET A 1 91.40 -74.60 13.67
C MET A 1 90.13 -74.86 14.47
N LYS A 2 89.34 -73.82 14.78
CA LYS A 2 87.91 -73.91 15.16
C LYS A 2 87.20 -72.63 14.68
N GLN A 3 85.93 -72.79 14.37
CA GLN A 3 85.19 -72.15 13.28
C GLN A 3 84.72 -70.71 13.55
N ASN A 4 84.58 -69.99 12.43
CA ASN A 4 84.00 -68.66 12.27
C ASN A 4 82.49 -68.65 12.61
N ASN A 5 82.03 -67.61 13.29
CA ASN A 5 80.60 -67.25 13.32
C ASN A 5 80.47 -65.71 13.34
N THR A 6 80.58 -65.09 12.18
CA THR A 6 80.29 -63.66 11.97
C THR A 6 78.87 -63.52 11.46
N ARG A 7 78.03 -62.90 12.30
CA ARG A 7 76.62 -62.57 12.04
C ARG A 7 76.51 -61.63 10.84
N ASN A 8 75.69 -62.01 9.88
CA ASN A 8 75.29 -61.19 8.74
C ASN A 8 74.08 -60.35 9.18
N LEU A 9 74.29 -59.06 9.48
CA LEU A 9 73.23 -58.08 9.68
C LEU A 9 73.11 -57.29 8.37
N GLN A 10 72.11 -57.62 7.56
CA GLN A 10 71.70 -56.78 6.45
C GLN A 10 71.03 -55.53 7.03
N GLU A 11 71.64 -54.37 6.77
CA GLU A 11 71.08 -53.06 7.05
C GLU A 11 69.77 -52.88 6.27
N ILE A 12 68.65 -52.80 7.01
CA ILE A 12 67.38 -52.32 6.49
C ILE A 12 67.54 -50.82 6.27
N LYS A 13 67.76 -50.39 5.02
CA LYS A 13 67.67 -48.99 4.61
C LYS A 13 66.21 -48.55 4.76
N THR A 14 65.93 -47.82 5.84
CA THR A 14 64.66 -47.11 6.03
C THR A 14 64.62 -45.90 5.09
N THR A 15 63.94 -46.05 3.95
CA THR A 15 63.52 -44.92 3.13
C THR A 15 62.50 -44.08 3.90
N LYS A 16 62.85 -42.82 4.17
CA LYS A 16 62.05 -41.85 4.92
C LYS A 16 60.75 -41.48 4.17
N PRO A 17 59.55 -41.59 4.77
CA PRO A 17 58.31 -41.07 4.22
C PRO A 17 58.16 -39.60 4.67
N GLY A 18 58.86 -38.67 4.02
CA GLY A 18 58.98 -37.29 4.52
C GLY A 18 58.38 -36.21 3.63
N HIS A 19 58.28 -36.41 2.32
CA HIS A 19 58.05 -35.29 1.39
C HIS A 19 56.64 -35.19 0.77
N ASP A 20 55.93 -36.30 0.62
CA ASP A 20 54.63 -36.31 -0.09
C ASP A 20 53.43 -35.93 0.79
N ILE A 21 53.58 -35.98 2.11
CA ILE A 21 52.48 -35.69 3.06
C ILE A 21 52.21 -34.18 3.17
N ASN A 22 53.24 -33.35 2.98
CA ASN A 22 53.13 -31.90 3.20
C ASN A 22 52.42 -31.17 2.04
N ASN A 23 52.67 -31.57 0.79
CA ASN A 23 52.01 -30.99 -0.39
C ASN A 23 50.51 -31.29 -0.45
N ASN A 24 50.08 -32.47 -0.01
CA ASN A 24 48.66 -32.82 0.02
C ASN A 24 47.88 -32.03 1.08
N ASN A 25 48.54 -31.65 2.17
CA ASN A 25 47.95 -30.85 3.24
C ASN A 25 47.77 -29.39 2.81
N GLU A 26 48.75 -28.81 2.11
CA GLU A 26 48.64 -27.43 1.58
C GLU A 26 47.54 -27.31 0.51
N HIS A 27 47.44 -28.26 -0.41
CA HIS A 27 46.37 -28.29 -1.42
C HIS A 27 44.97 -28.38 -0.80
N PHE A 28 44.81 -29.19 0.27
CA PHE A 28 43.56 -29.29 1.02
C PHE A 28 43.20 -27.97 1.73
N GLN A 29 44.20 -27.31 2.34
CA GLN A 29 44.01 -26.01 3.01
C GLN A 29 43.60 -24.92 2.02
N ASP A 30 44.15 -24.93 0.80
CA ASP A 30 43.78 -23.99 -0.25
C ASP A 30 42.38 -24.26 -0.83
N GLN A 31 41.96 -25.51 -0.95
CA GLN A 31 40.57 -25.86 -1.29
C GLN A 31 39.59 -25.36 -0.22
N ILE A 32 39.88 -25.60 1.05
CA ILE A 32 39.05 -25.14 2.18
C ILE A 32 38.98 -23.60 2.21
N ARG A 33 40.08 -22.89 1.90
CA ARG A 33 40.08 -21.42 1.81
C ARG A 33 39.23 -20.91 0.66
N LYS A 34 39.31 -21.55 -0.52
CA LYS A 34 38.48 -21.20 -1.69
C LYS A 34 37.00 -21.43 -1.40
N GLU A 35 36.64 -22.57 -0.81
CA GLU A 35 35.27 -22.86 -0.42
C GLU A 35 34.74 -21.87 0.62
N ASN A 36 35.53 -21.55 1.65
CA ASN A 36 35.15 -20.55 2.64
C ASN A 36 35.00 -19.14 2.05
N SER A 37 35.85 -18.78 1.09
CA SER A 37 35.74 -17.50 0.36
C SER A 37 34.44 -17.45 -0.45
N LEU A 38 34.13 -18.54 -1.17
CA LEU A 38 32.90 -18.65 -1.96
C LEU A 38 31.66 -18.61 -1.07
N LEU A 39 31.69 -19.32 0.06
CA LEU A 39 30.60 -19.34 1.03
C LEU A 39 30.35 -17.95 1.62
N LYS A 40 31.40 -17.20 1.97
CA LYS A 40 31.29 -15.83 2.46
C LYS A 40 30.71 -14.89 1.41
N GLN A 41 31.09 -15.07 0.15
CA GLN A 41 30.54 -14.28 -0.95
C GLN A 41 29.05 -14.57 -1.14
N ASN A 42 28.66 -15.85 -1.12
CA ASN A 42 27.26 -16.25 -1.22
C ASN A 42 26.43 -15.76 -0.03
N LEU A 43 26.97 -15.79 1.20
CA LEU A 43 26.30 -15.23 2.38
C LEU A 43 26.04 -13.74 2.22
N ARG A 44 27.01 -12.96 1.73
CA ARG A 44 26.83 -11.53 1.48
C ARG A 44 25.76 -11.25 0.42
N ILE A 45 25.71 -12.05 -0.64
CA ILE A 45 24.67 -11.91 -1.68
C ILE A 45 23.30 -12.18 -1.06
N LEU A 46 23.14 -13.27 -0.31
CA LEU A 46 21.88 -13.60 0.35
C LEU A 46 21.47 -12.57 1.41
N GLU A 47 22.42 -11.99 2.15
CA GLU A 47 22.16 -10.93 3.12
C GLU A 47 21.64 -9.67 2.43
N ASN A 48 22.28 -9.25 1.34
CA ASN A 48 21.86 -8.11 0.55
C ASN A 48 20.46 -8.33 -0.07
N GLU A 49 20.22 -9.50 -0.68
CA GLU A 49 18.91 -9.84 -1.26
C GLU A 49 17.81 -9.83 -0.18
N ASN A 50 18.11 -10.32 1.03
CA ASN A 50 17.15 -10.26 2.14
C ASN A 50 16.86 -8.83 2.59
N GLU A 51 17.86 -7.96 2.58
CA GLU A 51 17.70 -6.56 2.97
C GLU A 51 16.89 -5.79 1.92
N GLU A 52 17.20 -5.96 0.64
CA GLU A 52 16.41 -5.41 -0.48
C GLU A 52 14.96 -5.92 -0.44
N MET A 53 14.76 -7.22 -0.19
CA MET A 53 13.40 -7.77 -0.04
C MET A 53 12.64 -7.18 1.13
N LYS A 54 13.30 -6.91 2.28
CA LYS A 54 12.66 -6.25 3.42
C LYS A 54 12.26 -4.83 3.10
N GLU A 55 13.13 -4.06 2.43
CA GLU A 55 12.83 -2.70 2.02
C GLU A 55 11.62 -2.65 1.07
N ILE A 56 11.57 -3.53 0.07
CA ILE A 56 10.43 -3.65 -0.85
C ILE A 56 9.16 -4.03 -0.11
N ILE A 57 9.23 -4.96 0.86
CA ILE A 57 8.07 -5.34 1.68
C ILE A 57 7.57 -4.15 2.51
N GLU A 58 8.47 -3.40 3.14
CA GLU A 58 8.11 -2.21 3.93
C GLU A 58 7.47 -1.12 3.06
N GLU A 59 8.01 -0.88 1.87
CA GLU A 59 7.45 0.08 0.92
C GLU A 59 6.04 -0.36 0.44
N LEU A 60 5.87 -1.64 0.11
CA LEU A 60 4.59 -2.21 -0.29
C LEU A 60 3.56 -2.23 0.86
N MET A 61 4.01 -2.32 2.12
CA MET A 61 3.11 -2.25 3.28
C MET A 61 2.69 -0.81 3.60
N LYS A 62 3.60 0.17 3.50
CA LYS A 62 3.27 1.60 3.66
C LYS A 62 2.19 2.06 2.67
N ASN A 63 2.20 1.52 1.45
CA ASN A 63 1.25 1.89 0.40
C ASN A 63 -0.15 1.25 0.54
N LYS A 64 -0.37 0.33 1.49
CA LYS A 64 -1.64 -0.42 1.61
C LYS A 64 -2.62 0.12 2.64
N GLU A 65 -2.22 1.07 3.48
CA GLU A 65 -3.09 1.68 4.48
C GLU A 65 -3.38 3.13 4.11
N ILE A 66 -4.58 3.38 3.57
CA ILE A 66 -5.04 4.75 3.37
C ILE A 66 -5.48 5.29 4.72
N SER A 67 -4.77 6.28 5.22
CA SER A 67 -5.24 7.09 6.35
C SER A 67 -6.50 7.84 5.92
N THR A 68 -7.64 7.54 6.54
CA THR A 68 -8.94 8.17 6.21
C THR A 68 -9.35 9.23 7.22
N TYR A 69 -8.63 9.34 8.34
CA TYR A 69 -8.98 10.22 9.45
C TYR A 69 -7.73 10.70 10.18
N GLU A 70 -7.47 12.01 10.12
CA GLU A 70 -6.29 12.65 10.68
C GLU A 70 -6.68 13.91 11.44
N ASN A 71 -6.01 14.19 12.56
CA ASN A 71 -6.21 15.43 13.35
C ASN A 71 -7.68 15.71 13.73
N GLY A 72 -8.46 14.66 13.99
CA GLY A 72 -9.87 14.80 14.35
C GLY A 72 -10.81 15.09 13.16
N LYS A 73 -10.32 15.03 11.93
CA LYS A 73 -11.08 15.32 10.71
C LYS A 73 -10.97 14.16 9.72
N TYR A 74 -12.02 13.93 8.95
CA TYR A 74 -11.96 13.03 7.80
C TYR A 74 -11.25 13.73 6.65
N ASN A 75 -10.46 12.97 5.90
CA ASN A 75 -9.79 13.49 4.70
C ASN A 75 -10.81 14.04 3.72
N ASP A 76 -10.44 15.14 3.06
CA ASP A 76 -11.35 15.83 2.13
C ASP A 76 -11.75 14.93 0.96
N THR A 77 -10.87 14.04 0.50
CA THR A 77 -11.20 13.02 -0.51
C THR A 77 -12.33 12.08 -0.06
N VAL A 78 -12.32 11.64 1.20
CA VAL A 78 -13.39 10.80 1.77
C VAL A 78 -14.70 11.60 1.84
N ARG A 79 -14.62 12.86 2.25
CA ARG A 79 -15.79 13.76 2.30
C ARG A 79 -16.38 14.00 0.92
N GLU A 80 -15.55 14.24 -0.09
CA GLU A 80 -15.98 14.41 -1.48
C GLU A 80 -16.69 13.17 -2.01
N VAL A 81 -16.13 11.97 -1.80
CA VAL A 81 -16.77 10.71 -2.20
C VAL A 81 -18.15 10.57 -1.55
N TYR A 82 -18.27 10.88 -0.26
CA TYR A 82 -19.55 10.87 0.44
C TYR A 82 -20.52 11.91 -0.15
N ALA A 83 -20.05 13.12 -0.47
CA ALA A 83 -20.87 14.16 -1.09
C ALA A 83 -21.42 13.72 -2.44
N VAL A 84 -20.57 13.11 -3.28
CA VAL A 84 -20.96 12.59 -4.60
C VAL A 84 -21.99 11.48 -4.46
N LEU A 85 -21.77 10.50 -3.57
CA LEU A 85 -22.73 9.41 -3.34
C LEU A 85 -24.08 9.93 -2.82
N LEU A 86 -24.07 10.89 -1.91
CA LEU A 86 -25.30 11.51 -1.40
C LEU A 86 -26.01 12.31 -2.48
N SER A 87 -25.28 13.02 -3.34
CA SER A 87 -25.86 13.75 -4.49
C SER A 87 -26.48 12.81 -5.52
N ALA A 88 -25.94 11.59 -5.66
CA ALA A 88 -26.50 10.52 -6.48
C ALA A 88 -27.68 9.79 -5.80
N ASN A 89 -28.22 10.35 -4.73
CA ASN A 89 -29.36 9.82 -3.97
C ASN A 89 -29.11 8.43 -3.35
N VAL A 90 -27.85 8.10 -3.04
CA VAL A 90 -27.53 6.88 -2.30
C VAL A 90 -28.00 7.03 -0.86
N GLY A 91 -28.74 6.03 -0.38
CA GLY A 91 -29.25 6.03 0.98
C GLY A 91 -28.12 6.12 2.02
N VAL A 92 -28.22 7.07 2.95
CA VAL A 92 -27.18 7.38 3.96
C VAL A 92 -26.73 6.16 4.78
N LYS A 93 -27.62 5.19 4.98
CA LYS A 93 -27.34 3.92 5.68
C LYS A 93 -26.31 3.04 4.95
N ASN A 94 -26.24 3.16 3.62
CA ASN A 94 -25.47 2.26 2.77
C ASN A 94 -24.15 2.88 2.30
N VAL A 95 -23.97 4.19 2.42
CA VAL A 95 -22.78 4.91 1.89
C VAL A 95 -21.49 4.34 2.49
N GLU A 96 -21.43 4.16 3.80
CA GLU A 96 -20.28 3.58 4.50
C GLU A 96 -19.94 2.18 3.98
N TYR A 97 -20.95 1.32 3.83
CA TYR A 97 -20.78 -0.04 3.33
C TYR A 97 -20.28 -0.06 1.88
N ILE A 98 -20.81 0.80 1.02
CA ILE A 98 -20.41 0.90 -0.38
C ILE A 98 -18.95 1.33 -0.48
N VAL A 99 -18.57 2.42 0.20
CA VAL A 99 -17.19 2.94 0.18
C VAL A 99 -16.21 1.89 0.71
N CYS A 100 -16.56 1.25 1.83
CA CYS A 100 -15.76 0.17 2.40
C CYS A 100 -15.60 -1.01 1.44
N THR A 101 -16.69 -1.42 0.77
CA THR A 101 -16.65 -2.54 -0.18
C THR A 101 -15.81 -2.22 -1.42
N VAL A 102 -15.96 -1.02 -1.97
CA VAL A 102 -15.19 -0.56 -3.14
C VAL A 102 -13.70 -0.50 -2.82
N LEU A 103 -13.31 0.10 -1.70
CA LEU A 103 -11.90 0.20 -1.28
C LEU A 103 -11.29 -1.18 -0.97
N ASN A 104 -12.03 -2.04 -0.28
CA ASN A 104 -11.54 -3.39 0.03
C ASN A 104 -11.44 -4.29 -1.21
N LYS A 105 -12.42 -4.23 -2.13
CA LYS A 105 -12.49 -5.18 -3.26
C LYS A 105 -11.71 -4.72 -4.49
N LEU A 106 -11.68 -3.42 -4.79
CA LEU A 106 -10.99 -2.91 -5.98
C LEU A 106 -9.55 -2.52 -5.66
N ALA A 107 -9.31 -1.84 -4.54
CA ALA A 107 -7.98 -1.35 -4.19
C ALA A 107 -7.20 -2.34 -3.31
N GLY A 108 -7.87 -3.34 -2.71
CA GLY A 108 -7.24 -4.25 -1.74
C GLY A 108 -6.75 -3.53 -0.48
N VAL A 109 -7.24 -2.32 -0.23
CA VAL A 109 -6.83 -1.46 0.88
C VAL A 109 -7.77 -1.70 2.03
N LYS A 110 -7.19 -1.95 3.22
CA LYS A 110 -7.96 -2.04 4.45
C LYS A 110 -8.29 -0.63 4.92
N VAL A 111 -9.58 -0.31 4.94
CA VAL A 111 -10.05 1.01 5.38
C VAL A 111 -10.07 1.08 6.90
N GLY A 112 -9.52 2.15 7.47
CA GLY A 112 -9.55 2.41 8.91
C GLY A 112 -10.92 2.90 9.38
N ARG A 113 -11.04 4.22 9.58
CA ARG A 113 -12.26 4.85 10.10
C ARG A 113 -12.98 5.62 9.02
N LEU A 114 -14.24 5.25 8.75
CA LEU A 114 -15.11 5.96 7.82
C LEU A 114 -16.15 6.83 8.56
N PRO A 115 -16.70 7.86 7.90
CA PRO A 115 -17.81 8.62 8.43
C PRO A 115 -19.03 7.73 8.70
N LYS A 116 -19.52 7.78 9.94
CA LYS A 116 -20.73 7.08 10.36
C LYS A 116 -21.97 7.68 9.73
N LYS A 117 -23.08 6.93 9.79
CA LYS A 117 -24.42 7.37 9.38
C LYS A 117 -24.79 8.76 9.91
N THR A 118 -24.62 9.02 11.21
CA THR A 118 -25.01 10.30 11.82
C THR A 118 -24.28 11.49 11.21
N PHE A 119 -22.99 11.34 10.93
CA PHE A 119 -22.20 12.37 10.26
C PHE A 119 -22.69 12.62 8.83
N SER A 120 -23.00 11.54 8.11
CA SER A 120 -23.49 11.61 6.73
C SER A 120 -24.91 12.21 6.65
N GLU A 121 -25.74 12.00 7.68
CA GLU A 121 -27.06 12.64 7.81
C GLU A 121 -26.93 14.14 8.01
N VAL A 122 -26.02 14.59 8.89
CA VAL A 122 -25.73 16.01 9.09
C VAL A 122 -25.24 16.65 7.80
N MET A 123 -24.31 16.01 7.10
CA MET A 123 -23.79 16.48 5.81
C MET A 123 -24.90 16.67 4.78
N LEU A 124 -25.85 15.73 4.70
CA LEU A 124 -26.99 15.84 3.79
C LEU A 124 -27.94 17.00 4.17
N ILE A 125 -28.17 17.21 5.46
CA ILE A 125 -29.02 18.31 5.96
C ILE A 125 -28.35 19.65 5.63
N GLU A 126 -27.06 19.79 5.89
CA GLU A 126 -26.28 20.99 5.57
C GLU A 126 -26.31 21.27 4.06
N ALA A 127 -26.09 20.25 3.23
CA ALA A 127 -26.16 20.39 1.77
C ALA A 127 -27.54 20.86 1.30
N LYS A 128 -28.62 20.33 1.88
CA LYS A 128 -30.00 20.76 1.58
C LYS A 128 -30.24 22.21 2.00
N ALA A 129 -29.80 22.59 3.19
CA ALA A 129 -29.93 23.96 3.68
C ALA A 129 -29.19 24.95 2.77
N LEU A 130 -27.96 24.62 2.36
CA LEU A 130 -27.17 25.45 1.44
C LEU A 130 -27.83 25.56 0.06
N ALA A 131 -28.35 24.46 -0.48
CA ALA A 131 -29.07 24.48 -1.75
C ALA A 131 -30.33 25.36 -1.68
N GLN A 132 -31.07 25.30 -0.57
CA GLN A 132 -32.23 26.16 -0.33
C GLN A 132 -31.83 27.64 -0.26
N ILE A 133 -30.82 27.99 0.52
CA ILE A 133 -30.29 29.37 0.61
C ILE A 133 -29.89 29.86 -0.78
N GLN A 134 -29.11 29.07 -1.52
CA GLN A 134 -28.66 29.43 -2.86
C GLN A 134 -29.85 29.62 -3.83
N SER A 135 -30.89 28.78 -3.74
CA SER A 135 -32.09 28.97 -4.55
C SER A 135 -32.83 30.27 -4.21
N VAL A 136 -32.93 30.62 -2.92
CA VAL A 136 -33.57 31.85 -2.46
C VAL A 136 -32.77 33.07 -2.92
N ASP A 137 -31.45 33.04 -2.78
CA ASP A 137 -30.56 34.12 -3.23
C ASP A 137 -30.67 34.33 -4.75
N ALA A 138 -30.74 33.24 -5.53
CA ALA A 138 -30.93 33.32 -6.96
C ALA A 138 -32.30 33.93 -7.33
N ILE A 139 -33.36 33.62 -6.58
CA ILE A 139 -34.69 34.21 -6.75
C ILE A 139 -34.68 35.69 -6.40
N LEU A 140 -34.04 36.09 -5.29
CA LEU A 140 -33.95 37.50 -4.88
C LEU A 140 -33.13 38.35 -5.85
N THR A 141 -32.06 37.77 -6.42
CA THR A 141 -31.18 38.46 -7.37
C THR A 141 -31.80 38.57 -8.77
N SER A 142 -32.65 37.63 -9.14
CA SER A 142 -33.38 37.72 -10.40
C SER A 142 -34.54 38.72 -10.26
N ASN A 143 -34.40 39.89 -10.90
CA ASN A 143 -35.45 40.92 -10.97
C ASN A 143 -36.75 40.46 -11.65
N ASP A 144 -36.80 39.24 -12.17
CA ASP A 144 -38.04 38.63 -12.62
C ASP A 144 -38.78 38.14 -11.37
N LEU A 145 -39.94 38.76 -11.06
CA LEU A 145 -40.93 38.19 -10.15
C LEU A 145 -41.45 36.87 -10.74
N CYS A 146 -40.64 35.82 -10.71
CA CYS A 146 -41.02 34.43 -10.93
C CYS A 146 -41.79 33.97 -9.68
N THR A 147 -42.89 34.66 -9.42
CA THR A 147 -43.87 34.19 -8.46
C THR A 147 -44.51 32.96 -9.06
N ILE A 148 -44.37 31.84 -8.34
CA ILE A 148 -45.14 30.60 -8.51
C ILE A 148 -46.67 30.90 -8.49
N HIS A 149 -47.06 32.11 -8.08
CA HIS A 149 -48.41 32.65 -8.02
C HIS A 149 -48.90 33.32 -9.32
N THR A 150 -48.05 33.50 -10.33
CA THR A 150 -48.51 33.93 -11.65
C THR A 150 -48.85 32.70 -12.49
N ASP A 151 -50.14 32.51 -12.78
CA ASP A 151 -50.74 31.47 -13.65
C ASP A 151 -50.21 31.50 -15.11
N GLY A 152 -49.03 32.07 -15.37
CA GLY A 152 -48.49 32.27 -16.72
C GLY A 152 -49.28 33.26 -17.59
N THR A 153 -50.46 33.70 -17.15
CA THR A 153 -51.36 34.59 -17.90
C THR A 153 -50.89 36.06 -17.91
N LYS A 154 -49.97 36.45 -17.01
CA LYS A 154 -49.43 37.83 -16.94
C LYS A 154 -47.93 37.84 -16.73
N ARG A 155 -47.19 38.32 -17.74
CA ARG A 155 -45.76 38.70 -17.60
C ARG A 155 -45.65 40.21 -17.79
N LYS A 156 -45.05 40.91 -16.82
CA LYS A 156 -44.89 42.39 -16.83
C LYS A 156 -46.19 43.19 -16.94
N GLY A 157 -47.24 42.76 -16.24
CA GLY A 157 -48.52 43.50 -16.19
C GLY A 157 -49.32 43.52 -17.48
N ARG A 158 -48.97 42.68 -18.48
CA ARG A 158 -49.75 42.51 -19.71
C ARG A 158 -50.32 41.10 -19.77
N GLU A 159 -51.62 41.03 -20.03
CA GLU A 159 -52.41 39.80 -20.13
C GLU A 159 -52.29 39.28 -21.57
N TYR A 160 -51.80 38.05 -21.75
CA TYR A 160 -51.75 37.43 -23.08
C TYR A 160 -53.04 36.65 -23.31
N GLY A 161 -53.84 37.08 -24.28
CA GLY A 161 -54.94 36.29 -24.83
C GLY A 161 -56.29 36.52 -24.17
N VAL A 162 -56.87 37.70 -24.37
CA VAL A 162 -58.32 37.78 -24.58
C VAL A 162 -58.51 38.14 -26.05
N CYS A 163 -58.53 37.12 -26.92
CA CYS A 163 -59.12 37.29 -28.24
C CYS A 163 -60.60 37.58 -28.01
N LYS A 164 -61.01 38.83 -28.26
CA LYS A 164 -62.42 39.20 -28.36
C LYS A 164 -63.03 38.63 -29.61
#